data_AF-A0ABD5KEV0-F1
#
_entry.id   AF-A0ABD5KEV0-F1
#
_cell.length_a   1.000
_cell.length_b   1.000
_cell.length_c   1.000
_cell.angle_alpha   90.00
_cell.angle_beta   90.00
_cell.angle_gamma   90.00
#
_symmetry.space_group_name_H-M   'P 1'
#
loop_
_entity.id
_entity.type
_entity.pdbx_description
1 polymer ?
#
loop_
_entity_poly.entity_id
_entity_poly.type
_entity_poly.pdbx_seq_one_letter_code
_entity_poly.pdbx_strand_id
1 'polypeptide(L)'
;MTTNPEEKALLADAYQVKREKQHWNPADTTAAIQRGLAKARTKRSGRTVRIKWITAVLVTVLAAGWFLIGPLGNYGQQPATYTEPVTHWGVLEPFRELATSDMDRATITSTLNNGYVQLVDRTVTSGIYQFTVNAVMADENRITVLYTARTDASQEIYSIVNTKMTDAKTGYVLDNGNIGGMHFSNDKHTIYGRNTIERNRNKPLPEQVNLQFQLSSVVPDVVGNSEKGEKERKYKYSKKMNLSFALDPKFSIPKTEIINVNRTFTVGGHEVTLSEVELSPLMTRVRIVFEPEQEIDYKTKLSISEVVQPLEIVTTTKNGKQTKLSMVGGSGTEDGMMYSFSSNLLDHPESMVLKLRGKPDKVYDDLQEAKKDELEIKIK
;
A
#
# COMPACT_ATOMS: atom_id res chain seq x y z
N MET A 1 -8.82 -8.98 41.31
CA MET A 1 -8.38 -8.86 39.91
C MET A 1 -7.32 -9.90 39.66
N THR A 2 -7.69 -10.98 38.98
CA THR A 2 -6.83 -12.13 38.66
C THR A 2 -6.40 -12.02 37.21
N THR A 3 -5.17 -11.60 36.96
CA THR A 3 -4.54 -11.63 35.63
C THR A 3 -4.33 -13.08 35.19
N ASN A 4 -4.70 -13.40 33.95
CA ASN A 4 -4.57 -14.73 33.33
C ASN A 4 -3.10 -15.20 33.39
N PRO A 5 -2.81 -16.49 33.69
CA PRO A 5 -1.46 -17.07 33.64
C PRO A 5 -0.65 -16.76 32.36
N GLU A 6 -1.29 -16.60 31.20
CA GLU A 6 -0.62 -16.23 29.95
C GLU A 6 -0.10 -14.78 29.96
N GLU A 7 -0.86 -13.87 30.56
CA GLU A 7 -0.45 -12.46 30.72
C GLU A 7 0.75 -12.35 31.66
N LYS A 8 0.80 -13.20 32.70
CA LYS A 8 1.98 -13.32 33.58
C LYS A 8 3.20 -13.88 32.85
N ALA A 9 3.02 -14.87 31.96
CA ALA A 9 4.09 -15.44 31.17
C ALA A 9 4.66 -14.44 30.16
N LEU A 10 3.80 -13.70 29.46
CA LEU A 10 4.20 -12.65 28.52
C LEU A 10 4.92 -11.48 29.20
N LEU A 11 4.46 -11.08 30.39
CA LEU A 11 5.13 -10.03 31.17
C LEU A 11 6.49 -10.52 31.70
N ALA A 12 6.61 -11.77 32.13
CA ALA A 12 7.88 -12.34 32.56
C ALA A 12 8.89 -12.42 31.40
N ASP A 13 8.44 -12.86 30.22
CA ASP A 13 9.29 -12.99 29.03
C ASP A 13 9.74 -11.61 28.51
N ALA A 14 8.82 -10.62 28.47
CA ALA A 14 9.16 -9.24 28.12
C ALA A 14 10.16 -8.61 29.11
N TYR A 15 10.06 -8.94 30.41
CA TYR A 15 11.03 -8.50 31.41
C TYR A 15 12.40 -9.19 31.25
N GLN A 16 12.41 -10.47 30.83
CA GLN A 16 13.64 -11.23 30.63
C GLN A 16 14.40 -10.76 29.38
N VAL A 17 13.69 -10.54 28.25
CA VAL A 17 14.25 -9.95 27.03
C VAL A 17 14.80 -8.54 27.27
N LYS A 18 14.15 -7.74 28.12
CA LYS A 18 14.63 -6.40 28.48
C LYS A 18 15.90 -6.45 29.34
N ARG A 19 16.01 -7.45 30.23
CA ARG A 19 17.21 -7.70 31.04
C ARG A 19 18.37 -8.22 30.18
N GLU A 20 18.08 -9.12 29.24
CA GLU A 20 19.07 -9.66 28.32
C GLU A 20 19.61 -8.57 27.39
N LYS A 21 18.75 -7.69 26.84
CA LYS A 21 19.19 -6.53 26.03
C LYS A 21 20.11 -5.56 26.77
N GLN A 22 20.04 -5.48 28.10
CA GLN A 22 20.94 -4.63 28.91
C GLN A 22 22.35 -5.21 29.05
N HIS A 23 22.57 -6.49 28.75
CA HIS A 23 23.85 -7.18 28.89
C HIS A 23 24.60 -7.39 27.57
N TRP A 24 24.05 -6.91 26.45
CA TRP A 24 24.70 -7.07 25.15
C TRP A 24 25.73 -5.96 24.96
N ASN A 25 26.98 -6.35 24.70
CA ASN A 25 28.04 -5.41 24.40
C ASN A 25 27.71 -4.65 23.10
N PRO A 26 27.62 -3.30 23.11
CA PRO A 26 27.24 -2.50 21.93
C PRO A 26 28.10 -2.77 20.68
N ALA A 27 29.33 -3.24 20.87
CA ALA A 27 30.25 -3.61 19.81
C ALA A 27 29.76 -4.84 19.00
N ASP A 28 29.15 -5.84 19.64
CA ASP A 28 28.70 -7.08 18.99
C ASP A 28 27.42 -6.86 18.17
N THR A 29 26.51 -6.00 18.65
CA THR A 29 25.34 -5.56 17.89
C THR A 29 25.72 -4.73 16.67
N THR A 30 26.75 -3.89 16.78
CA THR A 30 27.23 -3.07 15.67
C THR A 30 27.92 -3.92 14.60
N ALA A 31 28.70 -4.93 15.01
CA ALA A 31 29.33 -5.88 14.10
C ALA A 31 28.32 -6.76 13.35
N ALA A 32 27.22 -7.17 14.00
CA ALA A 32 26.14 -7.93 13.36
C ALA A 32 25.36 -7.08 12.33
N ILE A 33 25.09 -5.81 12.65
CA ILE A 33 24.44 -4.85 11.74
C ILE A 33 25.34 -4.55 10.54
N GLN A 34 26.64 -4.33 10.77
CA GLN A 34 27.61 -4.09 9.70
C GLN A 34 27.81 -5.33 8.82
N ARG A 35 27.81 -6.55 9.38
CA ARG A 35 27.80 -7.80 8.58
C ARG A 35 26.52 -7.94 7.76
N GLY A 36 25.36 -7.56 8.30
CA GLY A 36 24.09 -7.53 7.58
C GLY A 36 24.11 -6.55 6.40
N LEU A 37 24.63 -5.34 6.61
CA LEU A 37 24.76 -4.30 5.57
C LEU A 37 25.83 -4.65 4.51
N ALA A 38 26.93 -5.30 4.90
CA ALA A 38 27.94 -5.78 3.97
C ALA A 38 27.41 -6.90 3.06
N LYS A 39 26.58 -7.80 3.60
CA LYS A 39 25.92 -8.88 2.83
C LYS A 39 24.86 -8.35 1.85
N ALA A 40 24.27 -7.19 2.14
CA ALA A 40 23.34 -6.51 1.24
C ALA A 40 24.06 -5.75 0.10
N ARG A 41 25.27 -5.22 0.35
CA ARG A 41 26.07 -4.52 -0.68
C ARG A 41 26.70 -5.46 -1.70
N THR A 42 27.09 -6.67 -1.31
CA THR A 42 27.70 -7.65 -2.24
C THR A 42 26.69 -8.34 -3.17
N LYS A 43 25.38 -8.27 -2.89
CA LYS A 43 24.33 -8.82 -3.77
C LYS A 43 23.84 -7.86 -4.86
N ARG A 44 24.26 -6.58 -4.85
CA ARG A 44 23.80 -5.54 -5.81
C ARG A 44 24.89 -5.04 -6.78
N SER A 45 26.09 -5.63 -6.76
CA SER A 45 27.20 -5.28 -7.65
C SER A 45 27.66 -6.52 -8.42
N GLY A 46 27.04 -6.77 -9.58
CA GLY A 46 27.40 -7.90 -10.43
C GLY A 46 26.70 -7.92 -11.78
N ARG A 47 26.91 -6.87 -12.60
CA ARG A 47 26.95 -6.94 -14.08
C ARG A 47 27.18 -5.55 -14.67
N THR A 48 28.46 -5.19 -14.81
CA THR A 48 28.91 -4.12 -15.69
C THR A 48 29.14 -4.71 -17.08
N VAL A 49 28.25 -4.43 -18.03
CA VAL A 49 28.53 -4.64 -19.46
C VAL A 49 28.96 -3.30 -20.03
N ARG A 50 30.24 -3.21 -20.40
CA ARG A 50 30.80 -2.10 -21.16
C ARG A 50 30.30 -2.21 -22.60
N ILE A 51 29.57 -1.22 -23.09
CA ILE A 51 29.35 -1.04 -24.53
C ILE A 51 29.91 0.32 -24.90
N LYS A 52 30.95 0.27 -25.74
CA LYS A 52 31.63 1.42 -26.33
C LYS A 52 30.75 2.04 -27.41
N TRP A 53 30.83 3.35 -27.46
CA TRP A 53 30.40 4.25 -28.52
C TRP A 53 30.74 3.74 -29.92
N ILE A 54 29.75 3.70 -30.83
CA ILE A 54 29.93 3.97 -32.26
C ILE A 54 28.76 4.83 -32.74
N THR A 55 29.14 5.82 -33.52
CA THR A 55 28.46 7.00 -34.05
C THR A 55 27.27 6.71 -34.97
N ALA A 56 26.36 7.67 -35.01
CA ALA A 56 25.19 7.76 -35.90
C ALA A 56 25.52 7.68 -37.40
N VAL A 57 24.51 7.36 -38.23
CA VAL A 57 23.96 8.25 -39.28
C VAL A 57 22.91 7.55 -40.20
N LEU A 58 21.81 8.28 -40.44
CA LEU A 58 20.86 8.32 -41.59
C LEU A 58 19.81 7.23 -41.87
N VAL A 59 18.55 7.60 -41.55
CA VAL A 59 17.36 7.84 -42.42
C VAL A 59 17.28 7.16 -43.80
N THR A 60 16.12 6.51 -44.02
CA THR A 60 15.31 6.23 -45.26
C THR A 60 14.85 4.75 -45.23
N VAL A 61 13.69 4.26 -45.68
CA VAL A 61 12.48 4.76 -46.35
C VAL A 61 11.47 3.58 -46.38
N LEU A 62 10.17 3.91 -46.32
CA LEU A 62 8.97 3.21 -46.86
C LEU A 62 8.79 1.68 -46.75
N ALA A 63 7.65 1.34 -46.14
CA ALA A 63 6.52 0.57 -46.68
C ALA A 63 6.71 -0.80 -47.38
N ALA A 64 5.74 -1.65 -47.03
CA ALA A 64 5.18 -2.79 -47.76
C ALA A 64 5.66 -4.19 -47.33
N GLY A 65 4.69 -4.96 -46.82
CA GLY A 65 4.54 -6.36 -47.18
C GLY A 65 5.20 -7.39 -46.25
N TRP A 66 4.45 -7.83 -45.23
CA TRP A 66 4.41 -9.26 -44.95
C TRP A 66 3.02 -9.66 -44.45
N PHE A 67 2.19 -10.04 -45.41
CA PHE A 67 1.06 -10.93 -45.19
C PHE A 67 1.58 -12.38 -45.29
N LEU A 68 0.96 -13.29 -44.52
CA LEU A 68 1.04 -14.76 -44.62
C LEU A 68 2.16 -15.48 -43.87
N ILE A 69 1.94 -15.77 -42.58
CA ILE A 69 2.08 -17.13 -42.03
C ILE A 69 0.83 -17.42 -41.20
N GLY A 70 0.13 -18.50 -41.56
CA GLY A 70 -1.10 -18.98 -40.93
C GLY A 70 -0.90 -19.66 -39.57
N PRO A 71 -1.98 -20.28 -39.04
CA PRO A 71 -2.14 -20.59 -37.63
C PRO A 71 -1.47 -21.91 -37.30
N LEU A 72 -0.69 -21.97 -36.22
CA LEU A 72 -0.48 -23.14 -35.36
C LEU A 72 0.46 -22.76 -34.21
N GLY A 73 -0.04 -23.00 -32.98
CA GLY A 73 0.65 -23.16 -31.70
C GLY A 73 2.01 -22.49 -31.48
N ASN A 74 2.05 -21.54 -30.54
CA ASN A 74 3.18 -21.48 -29.62
C ASN A 74 2.80 -20.87 -28.26
N TYR A 75 2.95 -21.71 -27.23
CA TYR A 75 3.54 -21.43 -25.93
C TYR A 75 3.75 -19.97 -25.54
N GLY A 76 3.14 -19.60 -24.41
CA GLY A 76 3.78 -18.75 -23.41
C GLY A 76 4.16 -17.34 -23.85
N GLN A 77 3.20 -16.57 -24.35
CA GLN A 77 3.30 -15.12 -24.26
C GLN A 77 2.46 -14.64 -23.09
N GLN A 78 3.12 -14.32 -21.97
CA GLN A 78 2.54 -13.40 -20.99
C GLN A 78 2.13 -12.14 -21.77
N PRO A 79 0.84 -11.79 -21.84
CA PRO A 79 0.47 -10.51 -22.41
C PRO A 79 1.13 -9.44 -21.55
N ALA A 80 1.91 -8.57 -22.19
CA ALA A 80 2.43 -7.38 -21.53
C ALA A 80 1.23 -6.58 -21.01
N THR A 81 1.05 -6.59 -19.69
CA THR A 81 0.01 -5.83 -18.97
C THR A 81 0.21 -4.34 -19.25
N TYR A 82 -0.42 -3.83 -20.31
CA TYR A 82 -0.44 -2.41 -20.61
C TYR A 82 -1.72 -1.82 -20.01
N THR A 83 -1.63 -1.39 -18.76
CA THR A 83 -2.60 -0.41 -18.24
C THR A 83 -2.36 0.89 -19.00
N GLU A 84 -3.24 1.18 -19.95
CA GLU A 84 -3.28 2.46 -20.65
C GLU A 84 -3.18 3.60 -19.62
N PRO A 85 -2.23 4.54 -19.76
CA PRO A 85 -2.07 5.63 -18.81
C PRO A 85 -3.34 6.47 -18.77
N VAL A 86 -3.78 6.89 -17.57
CA VAL A 86 -4.80 7.94 -17.42
C VAL A 86 -4.39 9.09 -18.32
N THR A 87 -5.17 9.35 -19.37
CA THR A 87 -4.72 10.22 -20.45
C THR A 87 -4.65 11.68 -19.96
N HIS A 88 -5.41 12.05 -18.92
CA HIS A 88 -5.41 13.41 -18.35
C HIS A 88 -5.70 13.40 -16.83
N TRP A 89 -4.71 13.71 -16.00
CA TRP A 89 -4.93 13.93 -14.55
C TRP A 89 -5.47 15.34 -14.24
N GLY A 90 -5.50 16.22 -15.24
CA GLY A 90 -5.97 17.60 -15.09
C GLY A 90 -5.22 18.34 -13.98
N VAL A 91 -5.96 18.95 -13.06
CA VAL A 91 -5.40 19.68 -11.91
C VAL A 91 -4.65 18.78 -10.92
N LEU A 92 -4.81 17.45 -11.02
CA LEU A 92 -4.15 16.47 -10.16
C LEU A 92 -2.84 15.93 -10.75
N GLU A 93 -2.35 16.47 -11.87
CA GLU A 93 -1.07 16.10 -12.48
C GLU A 93 0.11 16.02 -11.50
N PRO A 94 0.27 16.94 -10.53
CA PRO A 94 1.38 16.86 -9.57
C PRO A 94 1.38 15.60 -8.68
N PHE A 95 0.25 14.89 -8.59
CA PHE A 95 0.12 13.66 -7.81
C PHE A 95 0.46 12.40 -8.62
N ARG A 96 0.71 12.51 -9.93
CA ARG A 96 0.99 11.37 -10.80
C ARG A 96 2.19 10.55 -10.30
N GLU A 97 3.24 11.21 -9.80
CA GLU A 97 4.43 10.55 -9.27
C GLU A 97 4.16 9.72 -8.00
N LEU A 98 3.10 10.07 -7.25
CA LEU A 98 2.65 9.23 -6.17
C LEU A 98 2.08 7.92 -6.70
N ALA A 99 1.44 7.91 -7.88
CA ALA A 99 0.84 6.70 -8.45
C ALA A 99 1.82 5.87 -9.30
N THR A 100 2.97 6.41 -9.73
CA THR A 100 3.95 5.66 -10.53
C THR A 100 4.73 4.63 -9.71
N SER A 101 4.88 4.88 -8.40
CA SER A 101 5.65 4.04 -7.47
C SER A 101 4.78 3.22 -6.50
N ASP A 102 3.46 3.25 -6.68
CA ASP A 102 2.50 2.92 -5.63
C ASP A 102 1.59 1.76 -5.99
N MET A 103 1.33 0.95 -4.96
CA MET A 103 0.54 -0.27 -5.02
C MET A 103 -0.95 0.02 -5.30
N ASP A 104 -1.39 1.27 -5.10
CA ASP A 104 -2.74 1.77 -5.40
C ASP A 104 -2.90 2.40 -6.80
N ARG A 105 -1.91 2.30 -7.69
CA ARG A 105 -2.00 2.87 -9.05
C ARG A 105 -3.30 2.50 -9.77
N ALA A 106 -3.70 1.23 -9.68
CA ALA A 106 -4.93 0.73 -10.31
C ALA A 106 -6.16 1.45 -9.75
N THR A 107 -6.23 1.60 -8.42
CA THR A 107 -7.30 2.31 -7.72
C THR A 107 -7.39 3.77 -8.16
N ILE A 108 -6.26 4.49 -8.14
CA ILE A 108 -6.26 5.92 -8.52
C ILE A 108 -6.63 6.07 -10.00
N THR A 109 -6.11 5.20 -10.86
CA THR A 109 -6.44 5.20 -12.30
C THR A 109 -7.93 4.98 -12.53
N SER A 110 -8.50 3.95 -11.91
CA SER A 110 -9.92 3.60 -12.06
C SER A 110 -10.83 4.70 -11.52
N THR A 111 -10.52 5.28 -10.36
CA THR A 111 -11.31 6.38 -9.78
C THR A 111 -11.28 7.65 -10.62
N LEU A 112 -10.11 8.04 -11.15
CA LEU A 112 -9.99 9.20 -12.04
C LEU A 112 -10.77 9.00 -13.35
N ASN A 113 -10.60 7.85 -14.01
CA ASN A 113 -11.26 7.56 -15.27
C ASN A 113 -12.80 7.54 -15.17
N ASN A 114 -13.32 7.20 -13.99
CA ASN A 114 -14.76 7.10 -13.73
C ASN A 114 -15.33 8.31 -12.97
N GLY A 115 -14.58 9.41 -12.84
CA GLY A 115 -15.05 10.61 -12.13
C GLY A 115 -15.37 10.39 -10.65
N TYR A 116 -14.86 9.30 -10.06
CA TYR A 116 -15.04 8.91 -8.66
C TYR A 116 -14.02 9.62 -7.75
N VAL A 117 -13.79 10.89 -8.04
CA VAL A 117 -12.93 11.80 -7.29
C VAL A 117 -13.71 13.09 -7.04
N GLN A 118 -13.56 13.68 -5.85
CA GLN A 118 -14.11 14.97 -5.52
C GLN A 118 -12.96 15.97 -5.39
N LEU A 119 -12.97 17.01 -6.22
CA LEU A 119 -12.10 18.16 -6.02
C LEU A 119 -12.61 18.96 -4.82
N VAL A 120 -11.71 19.31 -3.91
CA VAL A 120 -12.02 20.01 -2.66
C VAL A 120 -11.45 21.42 -2.68
N ASP A 121 -10.19 21.56 -3.09
CA ASP A 121 -9.43 22.81 -3.21
C ASP A 121 -9.58 23.76 -2.01
N ARG A 122 -9.60 23.18 -0.80
CA ARG A 122 -9.67 23.95 0.45
C ARG A 122 -8.29 24.15 1.01
N THR A 123 -8.01 25.36 1.47
CA THR A 123 -6.69 25.77 1.92
C THR A 123 -6.76 26.40 3.31
N VAL A 124 -5.76 26.11 4.14
CA VAL A 124 -5.49 26.79 5.41
C VAL A 124 -4.03 27.22 5.46
N THR A 125 -3.78 28.35 6.11
CA THR A 125 -2.44 28.94 6.25
C THR A 125 -2.11 29.22 7.71
N SER A 126 -0.82 29.16 8.05
CA SER A 126 -0.30 29.53 9.37
C SER A 126 1.11 30.07 9.22
N GLY A 127 1.27 31.39 9.09
CA GLY A 127 2.58 32.00 8.83
C GLY A 127 3.11 31.58 7.47
N ILE A 128 4.33 31.04 7.42
CA ILE A 128 4.96 30.57 6.17
C ILE A 128 4.35 29.28 5.61
N TYR A 129 3.53 28.60 6.41
CA TYR A 129 3.00 27.29 6.08
C TYR A 129 1.63 27.40 5.42
N GLN A 130 1.41 26.61 4.38
CA GLN A 130 0.10 26.42 3.77
C GLN A 130 -0.17 24.96 3.52
N PHE A 131 -1.41 24.55 3.73
CA PHE A 131 -1.90 23.21 3.41
C PHE A 131 -3.20 23.30 2.63
N THR A 132 -3.28 22.51 1.58
CA THR A 132 -4.43 22.43 0.68
C THR A 132 -4.88 20.98 0.58
N VAL A 133 -6.14 20.70 0.85
CA VAL A 133 -6.79 19.45 0.43
C VAL A 133 -7.24 19.65 -1.01
N ASN A 134 -6.56 18.98 -1.95
CA ASN A 134 -6.83 19.12 -3.38
C ASN A 134 -8.00 18.24 -3.79
N ALA A 135 -7.98 16.97 -3.40
CA ALA A 135 -9.02 16.02 -3.76
C ALA A 135 -9.22 14.93 -2.70
N VAL A 136 -10.41 14.32 -2.72
CA VAL A 136 -10.76 13.17 -1.90
C VAL A 136 -11.45 12.09 -2.73
N MET A 137 -11.20 10.85 -2.35
CA MET A 137 -11.93 9.65 -2.78
C MET A 137 -12.40 8.94 -1.51
N ALA A 138 -13.60 8.39 -1.50
CA ALA A 138 -14.09 7.63 -0.35
C ALA A 138 -15.01 6.47 -0.74
N ASP A 139 -15.09 5.48 0.14
CA ASP A 139 -16.11 4.43 0.15
C ASP A 139 -16.33 3.90 1.59
N GLU A 140 -17.04 2.78 1.71
CA GLU A 140 -17.35 2.14 2.99
C GLU A 140 -16.08 1.66 3.73
N ASN A 141 -14.98 1.40 3.01
CA ASN A 141 -13.75 0.82 3.53
C ASN A 141 -12.59 1.82 3.64
N ARG A 142 -12.56 2.89 2.86
CA ARG A 142 -11.43 3.83 2.80
C ARG A 142 -11.84 5.28 2.57
N ILE A 143 -11.00 6.19 3.07
CA ILE A 143 -10.95 7.58 2.63
C ILE A 143 -9.52 7.87 2.19
N THR A 144 -9.34 8.35 0.96
CA THR A 144 -8.04 8.75 0.41
C THR A 144 -8.05 10.24 0.11
N VAL A 145 -7.12 10.98 0.72
CA VAL A 145 -6.96 12.43 0.55
C VAL A 145 -5.68 12.71 -0.24
N LEU A 146 -5.79 13.50 -1.30
CA LEU A 146 -4.67 14.12 -2.01
C LEU A 146 -4.50 15.55 -1.52
N TYR A 147 -3.30 15.89 -1.06
CA TYR A 147 -3.03 17.18 -0.45
C TYR A 147 -1.71 17.79 -0.94
N THR A 148 -1.64 19.11 -0.86
CA THR A 148 -0.44 19.90 -1.10
C THR A 148 -0.07 20.62 0.19
N ALA A 149 1.13 20.40 0.70
CA ALA A 149 1.68 21.18 1.81
C ALA A 149 2.86 22.00 1.31
N ARG A 150 2.93 23.28 1.67
CA ARG A 150 4.01 24.17 1.22
C ARG A 150 4.49 25.10 2.30
N THR A 151 5.75 25.49 2.17
CA THR A 151 6.36 26.63 2.86
C THR A 151 6.58 27.76 1.86
N ASP A 152 6.87 28.97 2.35
CA ASP A 152 7.45 30.01 1.50
C ASP A 152 8.92 29.69 1.18
N ALA A 153 9.55 30.49 0.34
CA ALA A 153 10.94 30.29 -0.09
C ALA A 153 12.00 30.46 1.03
N SER A 154 11.59 30.70 2.29
CA SER A 154 12.51 30.89 3.41
C SER A 154 12.95 29.58 4.08
N GLN A 155 12.19 28.49 3.95
CA GLN A 155 12.48 27.22 4.63
C GLN A 155 12.03 26.01 3.82
N GLU A 156 12.88 24.99 3.67
CA GLU A 156 12.50 23.69 3.09
C GLU A 156 11.40 23.04 3.97
N ILE A 157 10.31 22.57 3.36
CA ILE A 157 9.30 21.78 4.06
C ILE A 157 9.89 20.40 4.38
N TYR A 158 9.65 19.90 5.59
CA TYR A 158 10.20 18.62 6.04
C TYR A 158 9.13 17.53 6.05
N SER A 159 8.03 17.75 6.75
CA SER A 159 6.97 16.77 6.88
C SER A 159 5.70 17.40 7.44
N ILE A 160 4.63 16.61 7.45
CA ILE A 160 3.41 16.90 8.19
C ILE A 160 3.38 15.93 9.38
N VAL A 161 2.97 16.42 10.55
CA VAL A 161 2.96 15.66 11.82
C VAL A 161 1.67 15.91 12.58
N ASN A 162 1.44 15.11 13.62
CA ASN A 162 0.27 15.23 14.51
C ASN A 162 -1.06 15.23 13.73
N THR A 163 -1.15 14.35 12.73
CA THR A 163 -2.35 14.21 11.91
C THR A 163 -3.44 13.46 12.65
N LYS A 164 -4.67 13.96 12.53
CA LYS A 164 -5.86 13.32 13.06
C LYS A 164 -7.03 13.63 12.16
N MET A 165 -7.76 12.61 11.74
CA MET A 165 -9.01 12.77 11.00
C MET A 165 -10.19 12.35 11.90
N THR A 166 -11.23 13.16 11.90
CA THR A 166 -12.45 12.92 12.66
C THR A 166 -13.67 13.09 11.77
N ASP A 167 -14.73 12.36 12.08
CA ASP A 167 -16.09 12.71 11.66
C ASP A 167 -16.45 14.05 12.31
N ALA A 168 -16.77 15.06 11.50
CA ALA A 168 -17.01 16.41 11.98
C ALA A 168 -18.31 16.53 12.79
N LYS A 169 -19.29 15.64 12.57
CA LYS A 169 -20.59 15.64 13.25
C LYS A 169 -20.52 14.91 14.59
N THR A 170 -19.88 13.74 14.61
CA THR A 170 -19.86 12.88 15.80
C THR A 170 -18.60 13.05 16.66
N GLY A 171 -17.55 13.67 16.11
CA GLY A 171 -16.23 13.74 16.76
C GLY A 171 -15.49 12.40 16.79
N TYR A 172 -16.05 11.35 16.19
CA TYR A 172 -15.45 10.03 16.13
C TYR A 172 -14.10 10.09 15.40
N VAL A 173 -13.08 9.47 15.97
CA VAL A 173 -11.74 9.43 15.39
C VAL A 173 -11.70 8.38 14.29
N LEU A 174 -11.48 8.84 13.06
CA LEU A 174 -11.35 7.99 11.87
C LEU A 174 -9.91 7.50 11.70
N ASP A 175 -8.95 8.40 11.97
CA ASP A 175 -7.53 8.09 11.99
C ASP A 175 -6.83 8.99 13.01
N ASN A 176 -5.81 8.45 13.69
CA ASN A 176 -5.00 9.17 14.68
C ASN A 176 -3.51 9.13 14.36
N GLY A 177 -3.16 9.00 13.07
CA GLY A 177 -1.84 9.26 12.55
C GLY A 177 -1.23 8.09 11.77
N ASN A 178 -1.12 8.29 10.46
CA ASN A 178 0.11 8.12 9.67
C ASN A 178 -0.06 8.93 8.38
N ILE A 179 1.02 9.36 7.76
CA ILE A 179 0.94 10.03 6.45
C ILE A 179 1.49 9.07 5.42
N GLY A 180 0.67 8.80 4.40
CA GLY A 180 1.02 7.91 3.30
C GLY A 180 2.00 8.58 2.34
N GLY A 181 2.23 7.95 1.19
CA GLY A 181 3.24 8.38 0.21
C GLY A 181 3.29 9.89 -0.03
N MET A 182 4.52 10.42 -0.05
CA MET A 182 4.80 11.84 -0.29
C MET A 182 5.89 12.01 -1.34
N HIS A 183 5.73 13.05 -2.14
CA HIS A 183 6.66 13.49 -3.16
C HIS A 183 7.01 14.95 -2.90
N PHE A 184 8.31 15.25 -2.81
CA PHE A 184 8.80 16.62 -2.67
C PHE A 184 9.03 17.22 -4.04
N SER A 185 8.64 18.48 -4.22
CA SER A 185 9.09 19.28 -5.34
C SER A 185 10.61 19.40 -5.36
N ASN A 186 11.18 19.70 -6.53
CA ASN A 186 12.63 19.86 -6.69
C ASN A 186 13.21 20.96 -5.79
N ASP A 187 12.46 22.02 -5.53
CA ASP A 187 12.84 23.11 -4.62
C ASP A 187 12.65 22.75 -3.14
N LYS A 188 12.03 21.60 -2.83
CA LYS A 188 11.68 21.13 -1.48
C LYS A 188 10.88 22.12 -0.64
N HIS A 189 10.15 23.04 -1.27
CA HIS A 189 9.20 23.93 -0.58
C HIS A 189 7.77 23.40 -0.67
N THR A 190 7.54 22.35 -1.46
CA THR A 190 6.22 21.75 -1.65
C THR A 190 6.28 20.24 -1.47
N ILE A 191 5.31 19.70 -0.73
CA ILE A 191 4.99 18.28 -0.67
C ILE A 191 3.66 18.09 -1.39
N TYR A 192 3.66 17.20 -2.37
CA TYR A 192 2.46 16.55 -2.87
C TYR A 192 2.33 15.21 -2.14
N GLY A 193 1.23 15.01 -1.43
CA GLY A 193 1.08 13.82 -0.62
C GLY A 193 -0.30 13.20 -0.71
N ARG A 194 -0.34 11.95 -0.24
CA ARG A 194 -1.54 11.14 -0.17
C ARG A 194 -1.65 10.53 1.22
N ASN A 195 -2.84 10.59 1.79
CA ASN A 195 -3.17 9.89 3.01
C ASN A 195 -4.37 8.98 2.77
N THR A 196 -4.23 7.68 3.05
CA THR A 196 -5.29 6.68 2.93
C THR A 196 -5.61 6.17 4.31
N ILE A 197 -6.88 6.26 4.69
CA ILE A 197 -7.42 5.84 5.97
C ILE A 197 -8.30 4.62 5.73
N GLU A 198 -8.01 3.54 6.43
CA GLU A 198 -8.91 2.40 6.47
C GLU A 198 -10.05 2.64 7.46
N ARG A 199 -11.26 2.27 7.08
CA ARG A 199 -12.48 2.48 7.84
C ARG A 199 -13.09 1.16 8.28
N ASN A 200 -13.78 1.23 9.41
CA ASN A 200 -14.71 0.20 9.81
C ASN A 200 -16.02 0.38 9.02
N ARG A 201 -16.30 -0.53 8.10
CA ARG A 201 -17.52 -0.51 7.27
C ARG A 201 -18.83 -0.57 8.07
N ASN A 202 -18.79 -1.06 9.31
CA ASN A 202 -19.95 -1.09 10.21
C ASN A 202 -20.34 0.30 10.72
N LYS A 203 -19.57 1.34 10.36
CA LYS A 203 -19.87 2.74 10.63
C LYS A 203 -20.24 3.45 9.33
N PRO A 204 -21.31 4.28 9.32
CA PRO A 204 -21.69 5.02 8.13
C PRO A 204 -20.55 5.92 7.64
N LEU A 205 -20.47 6.12 6.32
CA LEU A 205 -19.56 7.10 5.73
C LEU A 205 -19.89 8.49 6.31
N PRO A 206 -18.90 9.23 6.86
CA PRO A 206 -19.16 10.57 7.39
C PRO A 206 -19.56 11.53 6.26
N GLU A 207 -20.57 12.36 6.51
CA GLU A 207 -20.96 13.42 5.57
C GLU A 207 -19.90 14.53 5.50
N GLN A 208 -19.17 14.75 6.59
CA GLN A 208 -18.13 15.75 6.71
C GLN A 208 -16.99 15.23 7.58
N VAL A 209 -15.77 15.52 7.18
CA VAL A 209 -14.56 15.19 7.93
C VAL A 209 -13.84 16.46 8.38
N ASN A 210 -13.14 16.35 9.50
CA ASN A 210 -12.23 17.36 10.00
C ASN A 210 -10.82 16.78 10.14
N LEU A 211 -9.86 17.42 9.47
CA LEU A 211 -8.45 17.08 9.47
C LEU A 211 -7.68 18.07 10.35
N GLN A 212 -7.06 17.58 11.42
CA GLN A 212 -6.12 18.33 12.25
C GLN A 212 -4.69 17.90 11.93
N PHE A 213 -3.75 18.84 11.86
CA PHE A 213 -2.36 18.57 11.52
C PHE A 213 -1.41 19.73 11.90
N GLN A 214 -0.12 19.48 11.82
CA GLN A 214 0.94 20.49 11.85
C GLN A 214 1.92 20.28 10.70
N LEU A 215 2.40 21.37 10.13
CA LEU A 215 3.49 21.35 9.16
C LEU A 215 4.82 21.60 9.86
N SER A 216 5.86 20.95 9.37
CA SER A 216 7.23 21.15 9.85
C SER A 216 8.16 21.53 8.70
N SER A 217 9.15 22.35 9.00
CA SER A 217 10.19 22.78 8.08
C SER A 217 11.55 22.73 8.75
N VAL A 218 12.60 22.68 7.92
CA VAL A 218 13.99 22.75 8.37
C VAL A 218 14.38 24.22 8.50
N VAL A 219 14.94 24.60 9.66
CA VAL A 219 15.51 25.94 9.85
C VAL A 219 16.89 25.98 9.15
N PRO A 220 17.09 26.88 8.17
CA PRO A 220 18.40 27.02 7.53
C PRO A 220 19.50 27.35 8.54
N ASP A 221 20.70 26.82 8.29
CA ASP A 221 21.95 27.19 8.96
C ASP A 221 22.03 26.99 10.49
N VAL A 222 21.00 26.40 11.12
CA VAL A 222 21.04 25.99 12.53
C VAL A 222 21.34 24.50 12.60
N VAL A 223 22.63 24.19 12.64
CA VAL A 223 23.14 22.85 12.88
C VAL A 223 23.63 22.77 14.31
N GLY A 224 22.93 22.01 15.15
CA GLY A 224 23.45 21.64 16.48
C GLY A 224 24.53 20.58 16.32
N ASN A 225 25.64 20.69 17.04
CA ASN A 225 26.54 19.54 17.20
C ASN A 225 25.91 18.61 18.22
N SER A 226 25.53 17.39 17.81
CA SER A 226 25.19 16.36 18.78
C SER A 226 26.43 15.98 19.60
N GLU A 227 26.25 15.43 20.79
CA GLU A 227 27.35 14.93 21.64
C GLU A 227 28.24 13.88 20.93
N LYS A 228 27.77 13.35 19.79
CA LYS A 228 28.47 12.37 18.94
C LYS A 228 29.06 12.98 17.66
N GLY A 229 29.04 14.30 17.50
CA GLY A 229 29.58 15.01 16.34
C GLY A 229 28.70 14.96 15.08
N GLU A 230 27.44 14.52 15.20
CA GLU A 230 26.49 14.54 14.10
C GLU A 230 25.79 15.90 14.00
N LYS A 231 25.63 16.41 12.78
CA LYS A 231 24.95 17.66 12.47
C LYS A 231 23.43 17.50 12.68
N GLU A 232 22.89 17.97 13.79
CA GLU A 232 21.46 17.90 14.10
C GLU A 232 20.70 19.06 13.43
N ARG A 233 19.68 18.71 12.64
CA ARG A 233 18.81 19.69 11.97
C ARG A 233 17.79 20.21 12.97
N LYS A 234 17.62 21.53 13.05
CA LYS A 234 16.54 22.14 13.83
C LYS A 234 15.26 22.24 13.00
N TYR A 235 14.15 21.80 13.59
CA TYR A 235 12.82 21.88 12.98
C TYR A 235 12.01 23.03 13.57
N LYS A 236 11.20 23.66 12.72
CA LYS A 236 10.15 24.61 13.12
C LYS A 236 8.79 24.02 12.75
N TYR A 237 7.80 24.25 13.60
CA TYR A 237 6.44 23.74 13.42
C TYR A 237 5.44 24.89 13.26
N SER A 238 4.43 24.66 12.44
CA SER A 238 3.24 25.51 12.39
C SER A 238 2.45 25.41 13.70
N LYS A 239 1.55 26.39 13.92
CA LYS A 239 0.44 26.16 14.86
C LYS A 239 -0.37 24.95 14.38
N LYS A 240 -1.07 24.27 15.30
CA LYS A 240 -2.05 23.24 14.91
C LYS A 240 -3.10 23.88 14.01
N MET A 241 -3.26 23.32 12.82
CA MET A 241 -4.25 23.75 11.85
C MET A 241 -5.36 22.71 11.77
N ASN A 242 -6.57 23.18 11.46
CA ASN A 242 -7.73 22.34 11.20
C ASN A 242 -8.30 22.71 9.84
N LEU A 243 -8.76 21.72 9.10
CA LEU A 243 -9.42 21.90 7.82
C LEU A 243 -10.56 20.89 7.72
N SER A 244 -11.78 21.39 7.51
CA SER A 244 -12.97 20.55 7.36
C SER A 244 -13.52 20.64 5.94
N PHE A 245 -14.04 19.52 5.45
CA PHE A 245 -14.66 19.43 4.12
C PHE A 245 -15.73 18.33 4.10
N ALA A 246 -16.76 18.55 3.28
CA ALA A 246 -17.83 17.58 3.08
C ALA A 246 -17.38 16.49 2.10
N LEU A 247 -17.84 15.26 2.32
CA LEU A 247 -17.71 14.16 1.37
C LEU A 247 -18.93 14.16 0.45
N ASP A 248 -18.68 14.04 -0.85
CA ASP A 248 -19.73 13.94 -1.87
C ASP A 248 -20.58 12.68 -1.62
N PRO A 249 -21.94 12.81 -1.55
CA PRO A 249 -22.83 11.67 -1.38
C PRO A 249 -22.63 10.53 -2.39
N LYS A 250 -22.06 10.83 -3.58
CA LYS A 250 -21.74 9.82 -4.59
C LYS A 250 -20.89 8.67 -4.06
N PHE A 251 -20.06 8.93 -3.04
CA PHE A 251 -19.19 7.94 -2.43
C PHE A 251 -19.93 6.83 -1.67
N SER A 252 -21.22 7.03 -1.39
CA SER A 252 -22.07 6.03 -0.75
C SER A 252 -22.90 5.19 -1.74
N ILE A 253 -22.84 5.52 -3.04
CA ILE A 253 -23.64 4.88 -4.09
C ILE A 253 -23.10 3.47 -4.41
N PRO A 254 -21.81 3.28 -4.77
CA PRO A 254 -21.31 1.94 -5.01
C PRO A 254 -21.20 1.19 -3.68
N LYS A 255 -21.79 0.01 -3.63
CA LYS A 255 -21.76 -0.85 -2.45
C LYS A 255 -20.63 -1.85 -2.52
N THR A 256 -20.09 -2.19 -1.35
CA THR A 256 -19.14 -3.29 -1.23
C THR A 256 -19.84 -4.60 -1.58
N GLU A 257 -19.32 -5.33 -2.56
CA GLU A 257 -19.76 -6.67 -2.94
C GLU A 257 -18.96 -7.69 -2.11
N ILE A 258 -19.65 -8.65 -1.47
CA ILE A 258 -18.99 -9.74 -0.74
C ILE A 258 -19.25 -11.03 -1.50
N ILE A 259 -18.17 -11.69 -1.92
CA ILE A 259 -18.19 -12.95 -2.64
C ILE A 259 -17.73 -14.05 -1.70
N ASN A 260 -18.65 -14.94 -1.32
CA ASN A 260 -18.32 -16.12 -0.53
C ASN A 260 -17.67 -17.17 -1.42
N VAL A 261 -16.37 -17.40 -1.22
CA VAL A 261 -15.57 -18.34 -2.02
C VAL A 261 -15.55 -19.72 -1.37
N ASN A 262 -15.40 -19.79 -0.04
CA ASN A 262 -15.41 -21.00 0.79
C ASN A 262 -14.59 -22.17 0.18
N ARG A 263 -13.33 -21.89 -0.16
CA ARG A 263 -12.39 -22.90 -0.68
C ARG A 263 -11.39 -23.27 0.39
N THR A 264 -11.50 -24.51 0.88
CA THR A 264 -10.62 -25.07 1.91
C THR A 264 -9.45 -25.82 1.31
N PHE A 265 -8.32 -25.83 2.01
CA PHE A 265 -7.09 -26.46 1.59
C PHE A 265 -6.17 -26.82 2.75
N THR A 266 -5.35 -27.86 2.55
CA THR A 266 -4.49 -28.41 3.61
C THR A 266 -3.02 -28.08 3.35
N VAL A 267 -2.41 -27.31 4.25
CA VAL A 267 -1.02 -26.86 4.13
C VAL A 267 -0.27 -27.25 5.40
N GLY A 268 0.72 -28.15 5.28
CA GLY A 268 1.48 -28.64 6.43
C GLY A 268 0.62 -29.40 7.44
N GLY A 269 -0.39 -30.15 6.98
CA GLY A 269 -1.34 -30.87 7.83
C GLY A 269 -2.44 -30.01 8.46
N HIS A 270 -2.49 -28.71 8.17
CA HIS A 270 -3.47 -27.78 8.72
C HIS A 270 -4.45 -27.29 7.67
N GLU A 271 -5.73 -27.23 8.05
CA GLU A 271 -6.80 -26.73 7.18
C GLU A 271 -6.90 -25.20 7.24
N VAL A 272 -6.99 -24.61 6.06
CA VAL A 272 -7.16 -23.17 5.84
C VAL A 272 -8.22 -22.94 4.77
N THR A 273 -9.01 -21.89 4.92
CA THR A 273 -10.12 -21.60 4.02
C THR A 273 -10.01 -20.18 3.47
N LEU A 274 -9.97 -20.06 2.14
CA LEU A 274 -10.31 -18.82 1.46
C LEU A 274 -11.82 -18.62 1.60
N SER A 275 -12.20 -17.80 2.58
CA SER A 275 -13.60 -17.63 3.01
C SER A 275 -14.35 -16.68 2.07
N GLU A 276 -13.92 -15.43 2.03
CA GLU A 276 -14.60 -14.37 1.29
C GLU A 276 -13.62 -13.42 0.59
N VAL A 277 -14.13 -12.79 -0.48
CA VAL A 277 -13.48 -11.67 -1.15
C VAL A 277 -14.44 -10.49 -1.14
N GLU A 278 -14.00 -9.37 -0.57
CA GLU A 278 -14.75 -8.11 -0.54
C GLU A 278 -14.25 -7.19 -1.65
N LEU A 279 -15.16 -6.67 -2.46
CA LEU A 279 -14.87 -5.77 -3.57
C LEU A 279 -15.52 -4.41 -3.30
N SER A 280 -14.70 -3.36 -3.23
CA SER A 280 -15.17 -1.98 -3.10
C SER A 280 -14.43 -1.06 -4.08
N PRO A 281 -14.93 0.14 -4.37
CA PRO A 281 -14.28 1.07 -5.28
C PRO A 281 -12.80 1.33 -4.99
N LEU A 282 -12.40 1.38 -3.72
CA LEU A 282 -11.04 1.77 -3.29
C LEU A 282 -10.18 0.61 -2.78
N MET A 283 -10.75 -0.59 -2.70
CA MET A 283 -10.08 -1.74 -2.07
C MET A 283 -10.71 -3.07 -2.49
N THR A 284 -9.87 -4.08 -2.69
CA THR A 284 -10.27 -5.49 -2.67
C THR A 284 -9.67 -6.18 -1.45
N ARG A 285 -10.46 -6.91 -0.64
CA ARG A 285 -9.97 -7.68 0.51
C ARG A 285 -10.18 -9.17 0.31
N VAL A 286 -9.18 -9.95 0.68
CA VAL A 286 -9.18 -11.42 0.63
C VAL A 286 -9.01 -11.94 2.05
N ARG A 287 -9.95 -12.76 2.52
CA ARG A 287 -9.93 -13.32 3.88
C ARG A 287 -9.63 -14.82 3.86
N ILE A 288 -8.56 -15.19 4.56
CA ILE A 288 -8.14 -16.57 4.76
C ILE A 288 -8.29 -16.88 6.25
N VAL A 289 -9.02 -17.95 6.59
CA VAL A 289 -9.25 -18.38 7.97
C VAL A 289 -8.60 -19.74 8.23
N PHE A 290 -8.12 -19.97 9.44
CA PHE A 290 -7.65 -21.28 9.90
C PHE A 290 -8.83 -22.07 10.45
N GLU A 291 -8.75 -23.40 10.38
CA GLU A 291 -9.76 -24.27 11.00
C GLU A 291 -9.75 -24.09 12.54
N PRO A 292 -10.86 -23.64 13.15
CA PRO A 292 -10.90 -23.28 14.57
C PRO A 292 -10.63 -24.46 15.53
N GLU A 293 -10.95 -25.69 15.13
CA GLU A 293 -10.77 -26.87 15.99
C GLU A 293 -9.34 -27.44 15.97
N GLN A 294 -8.49 -26.93 15.08
CA GLN A 294 -7.09 -27.36 15.00
C GLN A 294 -6.19 -26.44 15.83
N GLU A 295 -5.53 -26.99 16.85
CA GLU A 295 -4.48 -26.25 17.56
C GLU A 295 -3.28 -26.03 16.64
N ILE A 296 -2.88 -24.77 16.46
CA ILE A 296 -1.74 -24.38 15.62
C ILE A 296 -0.85 -23.43 16.42
N ASP A 297 0.42 -23.77 16.58
CA ASP A 297 1.38 -22.86 17.21
C ASP A 297 1.67 -21.64 16.32
N TYR A 298 2.12 -20.55 16.95
CA TYR A 298 2.37 -19.28 16.26
C TYR A 298 3.37 -19.39 15.09
N LYS A 299 4.43 -20.18 15.22
CA LYS A 299 5.46 -20.33 14.19
C LYS A 299 4.90 -21.07 12.98
N THR A 300 4.09 -22.08 13.21
CA THR A 300 3.38 -22.81 12.17
C THR A 300 2.34 -21.91 11.48
N LYS A 301 1.56 -21.13 12.25
CA LYS A 301 0.60 -20.14 11.71
C LYS A 301 1.27 -19.14 10.78
N LEU A 302 2.43 -18.59 11.17
CA LEU A 302 3.23 -17.70 10.30
C LEU A 302 3.71 -18.40 9.03
N SER A 303 4.20 -19.64 9.15
CA SER A 303 4.75 -20.38 8.02
C SER A 303 3.67 -20.73 6.99
N ILE A 304 2.48 -21.11 7.45
CA ILE A 304 1.30 -21.30 6.59
C ILE A 304 0.91 -19.96 5.96
N SER A 305 0.84 -18.88 6.74
CA SER A 305 0.49 -17.53 6.24
C SER A 305 1.39 -17.05 5.09
N GLU A 306 2.68 -17.39 5.11
CA GLU A 306 3.60 -17.08 3.99
C GLU A 306 3.33 -17.88 2.71
N VAL A 307 2.82 -19.10 2.86
CA VAL A 307 2.45 -19.95 1.72
C VAL A 307 1.15 -19.43 1.13
N VAL A 308 0.14 -19.22 1.97
CA VAL A 308 -1.22 -18.91 1.52
C VAL A 308 -1.43 -17.44 1.19
N GLN A 309 -0.41 -16.61 1.40
CA GLN A 309 -0.42 -15.21 1.00
C GLN A 309 -0.69 -15.09 -0.52
N PRO A 310 -1.75 -14.40 -0.94
CA PRO A 310 -2.04 -14.24 -2.35
C PRO A 310 -0.98 -13.36 -3.05
N LEU A 311 -0.69 -13.73 -4.29
CA LEU A 311 0.37 -13.14 -5.11
C LEU A 311 -0.11 -11.87 -5.82
N GLU A 312 -1.20 -12.00 -6.55
CA GLU A 312 -1.83 -10.91 -7.30
C GLU A 312 -3.30 -11.24 -7.55
N ILE A 313 -4.10 -10.22 -7.87
CA ILE A 313 -5.40 -10.39 -8.49
C ILE A 313 -5.32 -9.82 -9.90
N VAL A 314 -5.82 -10.56 -10.89
CA VAL A 314 -5.93 -10.10 -12.28
C VAL A 314 -7.40 -9.93 -12.60
N THR A 315 -7.79 -8.72 -13.02
CA THR A 315 -9.14 -8.45 -13.51
C THR A 315 -9.14 -8.30 -15.03
N THR A 316 -10.22 -8.72 -15.67
CA THR A 316 -10.43 -8.55 -17.11
C THR A 316 -11.76 -7.85 -17.35
N THR A 317 -11.75 -6.75 -18.09
CA THR A 317 -12.96 -6.04 -18.53
C THR A 317 -13.54 -6.65 -19.81
N LYS A 318 -14.76 -6.26 -20.18
CA LYS A 318 -15.47 -6.74 -21.38
C LYS A 318 -14.68 -6.64 -22.69
N ASN A 319 -13.87 -5.60 -22.83
CA ASN A 319 -13.02 -5.38 -24.00
C ASN A 319 -11.69 -6.17 -23.94
N GLY A 320 -11.52 -7.06 -22.96
CA GLY A 320 -10.33 -7.89 -22.81
C GLY A 320 -9.15 -7.20 -22.11
N LYS A 321 -9.29 -5.96 -21.63
CA LYS A 321 -8.21 -5.27 -20.91
C LYS A 321 -7.97 -5.94 -19.57
N GLN A 322 -6.73 -6.38 -19.35
CA GLN A 322 -6.29 -6.97 -18.09
C GLN A 322 -5.64 -5.92 -17.20
N THR A 323 -6.01 -5.94 -15.91
CA THR A 323 -5.39 -5.08 -14.88
C THR A 323 -4.92 -5.95 -13.73
N LYS A 324 -3.67 -5.73 -13.31
CA LYS A 324 -3.11 -6.35 -12.11
C LYS A 324 -3.39 -5.47 -10.91
N LEU A 325 -4.01 -6.05 -9.89
CA LEU A 325 -4.23 -5.43 -8.60
C LEU A 325 -3.10 -5.86 -7.66
N SER A 326 -2.31 -4.89 -7.22
CA SER A 326 -1.21 -5.13 -6.28
C SER A 326 -1.73 -5.24 -4.86
N MET A 327 -1.16 -6.15 -4.07
CA MET A 327 -1.40 -6.20 -2.63
C MET A 327 -0.92 -4.90 -2.01
N VAL A 328 -1.72 -4.23 -1.18
CA VAL A 328 -1.40 -2.96 -0.51
C VAL A 328 -1.08 -3.16 0.98
N GLY A 329 -1.47 -4.31 1.54
CA GLY A 329 -1.20 -4.65 2.94
C GLY A 329 -1.75 -6.00 3.34
N GLY A 330 -1.44 -6.42 4.56
CA GLY A 330 -1.96 -7.62 5.18
C GLY A 330 -1.98 -7.48 6.70
N SER A 331 -2.95 -8.13 7.35
CA SER A 331 -3.11 -8.11 8.80
C SER A 331 -3.61 -9.46 9.30
N GLY A 332 -3.20 -9.84 10.50
CA GLY A 332 -3.80 -10.99 11.19
C GLY A 332 -5.19 -10.65 11.72
N THR A 333 -6.10 -11.61 11.66
CA THR A 333 -7.39 -11.58 12.33
C THR A 333 -7.40 -12.60 13.47
N GLU A 334 -8.44 -12.59 14.29
CA GLU A 334 -8.64 -13.58 15.36
C GLU A 334 -8.57 -15.01 14.81
N ASP A 335 -9.26 -15.23 13.70
CA ASP A 335 -9.45 -16.52 13.02
C ASP A 335 -8.51 -16.77 11.84
N GLY A 336 -7.62 -15.83 11.50
CA GLY A 336 -7.06 -15.84 10.15
C GLY A 336 -6.11 -14.72 9.77
N MET A 337 -6.11 -14.43 8.47
CA MET A 337 -5.37 -13.37 7.80
C MET A 337 -6.30 -12.65 6.83
N MET A 338 -6.14 -11.34 6.74
CA MET A 338 -6.81 -10.49 5.77
C MET A 338 -5.78 -9.77 4.92
N TYR A 339 -5.85 -9.97 3.61
CA TYR A 339 -4.97 -9.33 2.62
C TYR A 339 -5.74 -8.29 1.84
N SER A 340 -5.14 -7.13 1.70
CA SER A 340 -5.73 -5.97 1.04
C SER A 340 -5.03 -5.75 -0.30
N PHE A 341 -5.78 -5.47 -1.35
CA PHE A 341 -5.33 -5.21 -2.71
C PHE A 341 -5.89 -3.87 -3.20
N SER A 342 -5.22 -3.26 -4.17
CA SER A 342 -5.83 -2.19 -4.97
C SER A 342 -7.09 -2.68 -5.68
N SER A 343 -7.90 -1.75 -6.16
CA SER A 343 -9.18 -2.06 -6.80
C SER A 343 -9.27 -1.39 -8.17
N ASN A 344 -10.03 -2.01 -9.06
CA ASN A 344 -10.52 -1.36 -10.27
C ASN A 344 -12.00 -1.70 -10.50
N LEU A 345 -12.77 -1.85 -9.41
CA LEU A 345 -14.19 -2.22 -9.48
C LEU A 345 -15.00 -1.26 -10.36
N LEU A 346 -14.64 0.03 -10.38
CA LEU A 346 -15.30 1.05 -11.20
C LEU A 346 -15.06 0.87 -12.70
N ASP A 347 -14.05 0.11 -13.10
CA ASP A 347 -13.83 -0.25 -14.51
C ASP A 347 -14.77 -1.38 -14.97
N HIS A 348 -15.66 -1.85 -14.09
CA HIS A 348 -16.62 -2.93 -14.35
C HIS A 348 -15.97 -4.21 -14.91
N PRO A 349 -15.03 -4.83 -14.18
CA PRO A 349 -14.42 -6.08 -14.62
C PRO A 349 -15.47 -7.20 -14.73
N GLU A 350 -15.42 -7.94 -15.85
CA GLU A 350 -16.27 -9.11 -16.09
C GLU A 350 -15.71 -10.37 -15.45
N SER A 351 -14.38 -10.41 -15.23
CA SER A 351 -13.75 -11.50 -14.50
C SER A 351 -12.68 -11.03 -13.53
N MET A 352 -12.49 -11.81 -12.48
CA MET A 352 -11.46 -11.60 -11.48
C MET A 352 -10.84 -12.93 -11.07
N VAL A 353 -9.53 -13.02 -11.14
CA VAL A 353 -8.76 -14.23 -10.82
C VAL A 353 -7.75 -13.91 -9.73
N LEU A 354 -7.86 -14.61 -8.61
CA LEU A 354 -6.89 -14.58 -7.51
C LEU A 354 -5.78 -15.59 -7.77
N LYS A 355 -4.53 -15.15 -7.69
CA LYS A 355 -3.37 -16.03 -7.75
C LYS A 355 -2.84 -16.31 -6.35
N LEU A 356 -2.71 -17.59 -6.02
CA LEU A 356 -2.24 -18.08 -4.73
C LEU A 356 -1.10 -19.08 -4.95
N ARG A 357 -0.33 -19.33 -3.89
CA ARG A 357 0.52 -20.53 -3.81
C ARG A 357 -0.24 -21.62 -3.06
N GLY A 358 0.03 -22.87 -3.42
CA GLY A 358 -0.70 -24.03 -2.94
C GLY A 358 -2.02 -24.21 -3.68
N LYS A 359 -2.36 -25.47 -3.99
CA LYS A 359 -3.62 -25.87 -4.64
C LYS A 359 -4.64 -26.36 -3.61
N PRO A 360 -5.92 -25.95 -3.70
CA PRO A 360 -6.88 -26.22 -2.67
C PRO A 360 -7.13 -27.70 -2.39
N ASP A 361 -7.06 -28.49 -3.44
CA ASP A 361 -7.33 -29.93 -3.40
C ASP A 361 -6.04 -30.77 -3.26
N LYS A 362 -4.92 -30.14 -2.89
CA LYS A 362 -3.63 -30.81 -2.70
C LYS A 362 -3.16 -30.65 -1.26
N VAL A 363 -2.85 -31.79 -0.63
CA VAL A 363 -2.19 -31.83 0.67
C VAL A 363 -0.68 -31.66 0.47
N TYR A 364 -0.08 -30.75 1.22
CA TYR A 364 1.36 -30.51 1.19
C TYR A 364 2.00 -30.92 2.51
N ASP A 365 2.86 -31.94 2.48
CA ASP A 365 3.68 -32.35 3.63
C ASP A 365 4.90 -31.40 3.82
N ASP A 366 5.33 -30.72 2.75
CA ASP A 366 6.40 -29.72 2.75
C ASP A 366 5.91 -28.36 2.23
N LEU A 367 6.06 -27.31 3.05
CA LEU A 367 5.73 -25.94 2.69
C LEU A 367 6.53 -25.41 1.49
N GLN A 368 7.74 -25.94 1.24
CA GLN A 368 8.52 -25.56 0.05
C GLN A 368 7.93 -26.12 -1.24
N GLU A 369 7.21 -27.24 -1.17
CA GLU A 369 6.46 -27.77 -2.31
C GLU A 369 5.25 -26.88 -2.60
N ALA A 370 4.51 -26.49 -1.57
CA ALA A 370 3.38 -25.57 -1.71
C ALA A 370 3.78 -24.23 -2.34
N LYS A 371 4.98 -23.72 -2.03
CA LYS A 371 5.53 -22.49 -2.61
C LYS A 371 5.83 -22.56 -4.11
N LYS A 372 5.95 -23.77 -4.68
CA LYS A 372 6.23 -23.99 -6.12
C LYS A 372 4.96 -24.14 -6.95
N ASP A 373 3.85 -24.49 -6.31
CA ASP A 373 2.58 -24.68 -6.99
C ASP A 373 1.78 -23.38 -6.97
N GLU A 374 1.63 -22.75 -8.13
CA GLU A 374 0.70 -21.64 -8.30
C GLU A 374 -0.70 -22.14 -8.66
N LEU A 375 -1.70 -21.42 -8.18
CA LEU A 375 -3.10 -21.67 -8.41
C LEU A 375 -3.81 -20.38 -8.81
N GLU A 376 -4.72 -20.50 -9.76
CA GLU A 376 -5.66 -19.45 -10.13
C GLU A 376 -7.07 -19.82 -9.65
N ILE A 377 -7.67 -18.96 -8.80
CA ILE A 377 -9.06 -19.08 -8.36
C ILE A 377 -9.87 -17.99 -9.05
N LYS A 378 -10.86 -18.38 -9.84
CA LYS A 378 -11.85 -17.46 -10.38
C LYS A 378 -12.79 -16.98 -9.26
N ILE A 379 -12.73 -15.68 -8.95
CA ILE A 379 -13.60 -15.00 -7.97
C ILE A 379 -14.88 -14.53 -8.65
N LYS A 380 -14.76 -13.94 -9.85
CA LYS A 380 -15.86 -13.36 -10.64
C LYS A 380 -15.73 -13.79 -12.09
#